data_AF-A0AAW0Q0Z1-F1
#
_entry.id   AF-A0AAW0Q0Z1-F1
#
_cell.length_a   1.000
_cell.length_b   1.000
_cell.length_c   1.000
_cell.angle_alpha   90.00
_cell.angle_beta   90.00
_cell.angle_gamma   90.00
#
_symmetry.space_group_name_H-M   'P 1'
#
loop_
_entity.id
_entity.type
_entity.pdbx_description
1 polymer ?
#
loop_
_entity_poly.entity_id
_entity_poly.type
_entity_poly.pdbx_seq_one_letter_code
_entity_poly.pdbx_strand_id
1 'polypeptide(L)'
;MFEAPIDYYPDLRISVSSEADSQSQGHRALVRSGANFTVSCSLDEPFYPGTLILFSPTGNYTLPAVNHSAHFLFSAIGPAHTGNYTCGYSDNNPNLKLKLVTLHIGPGEPDSHLILRAVFYHVILITTALFLYCQAKRKQRRQL
;
A
#
# COMPACT_ATOMS: atom_id res chain seq x y z
N MET A 1 -13.66 -16.13 -38.22
CA MET A 1 -13.38 -16.70 -36.89
C MET A 1 -11.93 -16.37 -36.58
N PHE A 2 -11.66 -15.28 -35.85
CA PHE A 2 -10.29 -14.93 -35.43
C PHE A 2 -10.08 -15.56 -34.06
N GLU A 3 -9.34 -16.67 -34.04
CA GLU A 3 -8.84 -17.25 -32.79
C GLU A 3 -7.66 -16.37 -32.33
N ALA A 4 -7.85 -15.61 -31.26
CA ALA A 4 -6.78 -14.79 -30.70
C ALA A 4 -5.71 -15.71 -30.07
N PRO A 5 -4.41 -15.56 -30.43
CA PRO A 5 -3.31 -16.31 -29.82
C PRO A 5 -3.28 -16.16 -28.29
N ILE A 6 -2.82 -17.20 -27.61
CA ILE A 6 -2.81 -17.34 -26.14
C ILE A 6 -2.00 -16.25 -25.41
N ASP A 7 -1.21 -15.45 -26.15
CA ASP A 7 -0.32 -14.42 -25.60
C ASP A 7 -0.85 -12.98 -25.65
N TYR A 8 -2.05 -12.73 -26.22
CA TYR A 8 -2.60 -11.37 -26.31
C TYR A 8 -3.66 -11.12 -25.21
N TYR A 9 -3.22 -11.07 -23.96
CA TYR A 9 -4.05 -10.67 -22.83
C TYR A 9 -3.62 -9.27 -22.35
N PRO A 10 -4.55 -8.35 -22.04
CA PRO A 10 -4.19 -7.00 -21.62
C PRO A 10 -3.39 -7.01 -20.31
N ASP A 11 -2.35 -6.19 -20.22
CA ASP A 11 -1.61 -6.05 -18.97
C ASP A 11 -2.53 -5.46 -17.89
N LEU A 12 -2.79 -6.28 -16.88
CA LEU A 12 -3.66 -5.98 -15.77
C LEU A 12 -2.83 -5.47 -14.59
N ARG A 13 -3.16 -4.27 -14.12
CA ARG A 13 -2.48 -3.62 -13.01
C ARG A 13 -3.44 -3.43 -11.84
N ILE A 14 -2.86 -3.57 -10.65
CA ILE A 14 -3.52 -3.28 -9.38
C ILE A 14 -2.71 -2.21 -8.66
N SER A 15 -3.41 -1.23 -8.11
CA SER A 15 -2.82 -0.15 -7.33
C SER A 15 -3.73 0.19 -6.15
N VAL A 16 -3.14 0.79 -5.12
CA VAL A 16 -3.90 1.33 -4.00
C VAL A 16 -3.66 2.82 -3.91
N SER A 17 -4.70 3.56 -3.58
CA SER A 17 -4.62 4.97 -3.22
C SER A 17 -5.41 5.21 -1.93
N SER A 18 -4.99 6.19 -1.15
CA SER A 18 -5.67 6.59 0.08
C SER A 18 -5.51 8.09 0.26
N GLU A 19 -6.52 8.74 0.85
CA GLU A 19 -6.46 10.16 1.22
C GLU A 19 -5.44 10.40 2.34
N ALA A 20 -5.27 9.40 3.20
CA ALA A 20 -4.13 9.32 4.08
C ALA A 20 -2.95 8.69 3.32
N ASP A 21 -1.73 9.09 3.66
CA ASP A 21 -0.51 8.58 3.01
C ASP A 21 -0.50 7.05 2.84
N SER A 22 -0.14 6.61 1.64
CA SER A 22 -0.08 5.19 1.27
C SER A 22 1.27 4.88 0.64
N GLN A 23 1.97 3.89 1.19
CA GLN A 23 3.28 3.48 0.71
C GLN A 23 3.17 2.16 -0.05
N SER A 24 3.48 2.18 -1.33
CA SER A 24 3.54 0.98 -2.17
C SER A 24 4.99 0.59 -2.46
N GLN A 25 5.35 -0.68 -2.21
CA GLN A 25 6.66 -1.23 -2.57
C GLN A 25 6.48 -2.61 -3.20
N GLY A 26 6.59 -2.68 -4.53
CA GLY A 26 6.38 -3.90 -5.29
C GLY A 26 4.96 -4.46 -5.11
N HIS A 27 4.85 -5.72 -4.69
CA HIS A 27 3.58 -6.42 -4.45
C HIS A 27 3.04 -6.23 -3.02
N ARG A 28 3.46 -5.15 -2.33
CA ARG A 28 2.96 -4.80 -1.00
C ARG A 28 2.57 -3.34 -0.96
N ALA A 29 1.47 -3.05 -0.27
CA ALA A 29 1.02 -1.71 0.00
C ALA A 29 0.59 -1.55 1.45
N LEU A 30 0.93 -0.40 2.01
CA LEU A 30 0.65 -0.04 3.39
C LEU A 30 -0.24 1.20 3.40
N VAL A 31 -1.36 1.11 4.13
CA VAL A 31 -2.36 2.18 4.26
C VAL A 31 -2.53 2.53 5.73
N ARG A 32 -2.46 3.81 6.09
CA ARG A 32 -2.63 4.24 7.48
C ARG A 32 -3.87 3.61 8.12
N SER A 33 -3.70 3.01 9.30
CA SER A 33 -4.79 2.36 10.04
C SER A 33 -5.99 3.30 10.22
N GLY A 34 -7.21 2.78 10.00
CA GLY A 34 -8.45 3.55 10.06
C GLY A 34 -8.68 4.53 8.90
N ALA A 35 -7.78 4.61 7.91
CA ALA A 35 -8.01 5.42 6.72
C ALA A 35 -8.92 4.72 5.70
N ASN A 36 -9.56 5.53 4.86
CA ASN A 36 -10.27 5.06 3.68
C ASN A 36 -9.27 4.87 2.54
N PHE A 37 -9.44 3.81 1.77
CA PHE A 37 -8.55 3.48 0.66
C PHE A 37 -9.34 2.96 -0.53
N THR A 38 -8.78 3.15 -1.72
CA THR A 38 -9.34 2.69 -2.97
C THR A 38 -8.38 1.70 -3.61
N VAL A 39 -8.87 0.50 -3.90
CA VAL A 39 -8.15 -0.47 -4.73
C VAL A 39 -8.57 -0.24 -6.16
N SER A 40 -7.61 0.12 -7.02
CA SER A 40 -7.84 0.44 -8.41
C SER A 40 -7.24 -0.65 -9.28
N CYS A 41 -8.07 -1.23 -10.15
CA CYS A 41 -7.64 -2.21 -11.13
C CYS A 41 -7.83 -1.64 -12.52
N SER A 42 -6.79 -1.69 -13.33
CA SER A 42 -6.74 -1.03 -14.64
C SER A 42 -6.07 -1.93 -15.68
N LEU A 43 -6.54 -1.83 -16.91
CA LEU A 43 -5.88 -2.39 -18.08
C LEU A 43 -5.00 -1.31 -18.70
N ASP A 44 -3.74 -1.62 -19.04
CA ASP A 44 -2.83 -0.64 -19.64
C ASP A 44 -3.26 -0.21 -21.05
N GLU A 45 -4.01 -1.06 -21.75
CA GLU A 45 -4.53 -0.79 -23.09
C GLU A 45 -6.06 -0.96 -23.16
N PRO A 46 -6.75 -0.20 -24.05
CA PRO A 46 -8.16 -0.40 -24.32
C PRO A 46 -8.43 -1.83 -24.78
N PHE A 47 -9.10 -2.61 -23.94
CA PHE A 47 -9.54 -3.95 -24.26
C PHE A 47 -11.06 -4.00 -24.45
N TYR A 48 -11.57 -5.12 -24.95
CA TYR A 48 -13.01 -5.34 -25.12
C TYR A 48 -13.81 -4.95 -23.87
N PRO A 49 -15.08 -4.53 -24.02
CA PRO A 49 -15.92 -4.27 -22.86
C PRO A 49 -16.06 -5.55 -22.04
N GLY A 50 -15.87 -5.40 -20.73
CA GLY A 50 -15.88 -6.51 -19.79
C GLY A 50 -16.02 -6.03 -18.36
N THR A 51 -15.74 -6.93 -17.44
CA THR A 51 -15.98 -6.74 -16.01
C THR A 51 -14.69 -7.01 -15.24
N LEU A 52 -14.38 -6.13 -14.29
CA LEU A 52 -13.26 -6.31 -13.37
C LEU A 52 -13.77 -6.89 -12.06
N ILE A 53 -13.07 -7.91 -11.58
CA ILE A 53 -13.40 -8.68 -10.38
C ILE A 53 -12.27 -8.48 -9.37
N LEU A 54 -12.62 -8.16 -8.14
CA LEU A 54 -11.69 -8.04 -7.02
C LEU A 54 -12.00 -9.12 -5.98
N PHE A 55 -11.02 -9.97 -5.70
CA PHE A 55 -11.02 -10.89 -4.56
C PHE A 55 -10.27 -10.21 -3.41
N SER A 56 -10.95 -10.00 -2.29
CA SER A 56 -10.38 -9.38 -1.10
C SER A 56 -10.59 -10.27 0.14
N PRO A 57 -9.90 -10.00 1.25
CA PRO A 57 -10.15 -10.68 2.52
C PRO A 57 -11.60 -10.54 3.03
N THR A 58 -12.28 -9.46 2.64
CA THR A 58 -13.66 -9.17 3.08
C THR A 58 -14.75 -9.71 2.16
N GLY A 59 -14.37 -10.24 1.00
CA GLY A 59 -15.32 -10.73 0.01
C GLY A 59 -14.89 -10.41 -1.42
N ASN A 60 -15.80 -10.74 -2.34
CA ASN A 60 -15.58 -10.60 -3.78
C ASN A 60 -16.46 -9.48 -4.31
N TYR A 61 -15.85 -8.58 -5.08
CA TYR A 61 -16.52 -7.43 -5.66
C TYR A 61 -16.37 -7.46 -7.17
N THR A 62 -17.35 -6.89 -7.87
CA THR A 62 -17.39 -6.94 -9.33
C THR A 62 -17.93 -5.62 -9.84
N LEU A 63 -17.19 -4.96 -10.72
CA LEU A 63 -17.53 -3.68 -11.28
C LEU A 63 -17.27 -3.67 -12.79
N PRO A 64 -18.09 -2.94 -13.57
CA PRO A 64 -17.83 -2.76 -15.00
C PRO A 64 -16.48 -2.05 -15.21
N ALA A 65 -15.74 -2.42 -16.25
CA ALA A 65 -14.48 -1.77 -16.61
C ALA A 65 -14.71 -0.41 -17.28
N VAL A 66 -15.19 0.58 -16.52
CA VAL A 66 -15.42 1.95 -17.00
C VAL A 66 -14.08 2.61 -17.26
N ASN A 67 -13.86 3.10 -18.49
CA ASN A 67 -12.57 3.65 -18.90
C ASN A 67 -11.40 2.67 -18.68
N HIS A 68 -11.67 1.36 -18.86
CA HIS A 68 -10.70 0.28 -18.69
C HIS A 68 -10.19 0.11 -17.26
N SER A 69 -10.88 0.72 -16.29
CA SER A 69 -10.58 0.59 -14.87
C SER A 69 -11.82 0.31 -14.03
N ALA A 70 -11.58 -0.17 -12.81
CA ALA A 70 -12.57 -0.27 -11.76
C ALA A 70 -11.95 0.16 -10.44
N HIS A 71 -12.72 0.90 -9.65
CA HIS A 71 -12.30 1.46 -8.38
C HIS A 71 -13.18 0.90 -7.27
N PHE A 72 -12.57 0.16 -6.35
CA PHE A 72 -13.23 -0.46 -5.21
C PHE A 72 -12.88 0.32 -3.96
N LEU A 73 -13.89 0.96 -3.36
CA LEU A 73 -13.71 1.81 -2.19
C LEU A 73 -13.90 0.99 -0.92
N PHE A 74 -12.95 1.13 0.00
CA PHE A 74 -12.98 0.52 1.32
C PHE A 74 -12.84 1.61 2.38
N SER A 75 -13.59 1.46 3.47
CA SER A 75 -13.57 2.41 4.58
C SER A 75 -12.84 1.82 5.78
N ALA A 76 -12.12 2.68 6.50
CA ALA A 76 -11.47 2.37 7.76
C ALA A 76 -10.70 1.03 7.75
N ILE A 77 -9.54 1.00 7.09
CA ILE A 77 -8.71 -0.20 7.04
C ILE A 77 -8.42 -0.73 8.46
N GLY A 78 -8.57 -2.04 8.62
CA GLY A 78 -8.40 -2.73 9.88
C GLY A 78 -7.94 -4.17 9.67
N PRO A 79 -7.85 -4.99 10.73
CA PRO A 79 -7.35 -6.35 10.64
C PRO A 79 -8.10 -7.22 9.64
N ALA A 80 -9.43 -7.06 9.55
CA ALA A 80 -10.27 -7.80 8.59
C ALA A 80 -10.01 -7.43 7.12
N HIS A 81 -9.48 -6.23 6.86
CA HIS A 81 -9.14 -5.75 5.53
C HIS A 81 -7.71 -6.12 5.12
N THR A 82 -6.90 -6.68 6.03
CA THR A 82 -5.49 -6.99 5.77
C THR A 82 -5.35 -8.32 5.05
N GLY A 83 -4.59 -8.34 3.95
CA GLY A 83 -4.33 -9.58 3.23
C GLY A 83 -4.07 -9.37 1.75
N ASN A 84 -4.26 -10.43 0.97
CA ASN A 84 -4.03 -10.41 -0.46
C ASN A 84 -5.28 -9.96 -1.21
N TYR A 85 -5.11 -8.93 -2.02
CA TYR A 85 -6.11 -8.44 -2.94
C TYR A 85 -5.72 -8.92 -4.33
N THR A 86 -6.62 -9.66 -4.97
CA THR A 86 -6.36 -10.19 -6.30
C THR A 86 -7.38 -9.61 -7.26
N CYS A 87 -6.90 -8.93 -8.29
CA CYS A 87 -7.76 -8.44 -9.36
C CYS A 87 -7.74 -9.35 -10.56
N GLY A 88 -8.88 -9.49 -11.20
CA GLY A 88 -9.05 -10.20 -12.46
C GLY A 88 -9.95 -9.45 -13.42
N TYR A 89 -9.82 -9.78 -14.70
CA TYR A 89 -10.67 -9.25 -15.77
C TYR A 89 -11.41 -10.40 -16.46
N SER A 90 -12.71 -10.23 -16.69
CA SER A 90 -13.56 -11.14 -17.45
C SER A 90 -14.15 -10.41 -18.63
N ASP A 91 -13.97 -10.93 -19.83
CA ASP A 91 -14.77 -10.53 -20.97
C ASP A 91 -16.18 -11.16 -20.89
N ASN A 92 -17.11 -10.71 -21.73
CA ASN A 92 -18.47 -11.26 -21.81
C ASN A 92 -18.54 -12.55 -22.65
N ASN A 93 -17.42 -13.23 -22.87
CA ASN A 93 -17.32 -14.40 -23.74
C ASN A 93 -17.61 -15.67 -22.90
N PRO A 94 -18.27 -16.72 -23.44
CA PRO A 94 -18.58 -17.94 -22.67
C PRO A 94 -17.33 -18.74 -22.28
N ASN A 95 -16.17 -18.45 -22.87
CA ASN A 95 -14.88 -18.99 -22.47
C ASN A 95 -14.20 -18.01 -21.50
N LEU A 96 -14.46 -18.15 -20.20
CA LEU A 96 -13.84 -17.32 -19.16
C LEU A 96 -12.31 -17.44 -19.23
N LYS A 97 -11.64 -16.39 -19.71
CA LYS A 97 -10.18 -16.23 -19.61
C LYS A 97 -9.88 -15.15 -18.58
N LEU A 98 -9.27 -15.54 -17.47
CA LEU A 98 -8.98 -14.67 -16.34
C LEU A 98 -7.47 -14.52 -16.16
N LYS A 99 -6.94 -13.31 -16.29
CA LYS A 99 -5.62 -12.95 -15.76
C LYS A 99 -5.79 -12.40 -14.36
N LEU A 100 -4.93 -12.80 -13.45
CA LEU A 100 -4.94 -12.34 -12.07
C LEU A 100 -3.65 -11.61 -11.71
N VAL A 101 -3.78 -10.52 -10.97
CA VAL A 101 -2.65 -9.80 -10.34
C VAL A 101 -2.95 -9.64 -8.85
N THR A 102 -1.95 -9.85 -7.99
CA THR A 102 -2.14 -9.86 -6.53
C THR A 102 -1.28 -8.82 -5.83
N LEU A 103 -1.86 -8.07 -4.89
CA LEU A 103 -1.21 -7.08 -4.04
C LEU A 103 -1.53 -7.38 -2.58
N HIS A 104 -0.51 -7.46 -1.73
CA HIS A 104 -0.71 -7.59 -0.30
C HIS A 104 -0.94 -6.21 0.33
N ILE A 105 -2.09 -5.98 0.94
CA ILE A 105 -2.46 -4.71 1.58
C ILE A 105 -2.54 -4.90 3.09
N GLY A 106 -1.91 -4.00 3.85
CA GLY A 106 -1.97 -4.02 5.30
C GLY A 106 -1.94 -2.62 5.92
N PRO A 107 -2.12 -2.54 7.25
CA PRO A 107 -2.02 -1.29 7.98
C PRO A 107 -0.59 -0.77 7.90
N GLY A 108 -0.46 0.51 7.55
CA GLY A 108 0.79 1.24 7.60
C GLY A 108 1.22 1.43 9.05
N GLU A 109 2.45 1.04 9.32
CA GLU A 109 3.13 1.27 10.57
C GLU A 109 3.71 2.69 10.55
N PRO A 110 3.72 3.45 11.66
CA PRO A 110 4.34 4.76 11.68
C PRO A 110 5.81 4.63 11.26
N ASP A 111 6.29 5.57 10.44
CA ASP A 111 7.66 5.60 9.93
C ASP A 111 8.67 5.46 11.07
N SER A 112 9.11 4.23 11.30
CA SER A 112 10.05 3.85 12.34
C SER A 112 11.36 4.62 12.21
N HIS A 113 11.67 5.08 11.00
CA HIS A 113 12.82 5.91 10.69
C HIS A 113 12.74 7.33 11.26
N LEU A 114 11.56 7.97 11.27
CA LEU A 114 11.36 9.28 11.90
C LEU A 114 11.48 9.17 13.42
N ILE A 115 10.87 8.12 13.99
CA ILE A 115 10.94 7.83 15.42
C ILE A 115 12.40 7.54 15.83
N LEU A 116 13.10 6.69 15.08
CA LEU A 116 14.50 6.35 15.32
C LEU A 116 15.39 7.61 15.25
N ARG A 117 15.24 8.46 14.23
CA ARG A 117 15.99 9.72 14.12
C ARG A 117 15.74 10.62 15.33
N ALA A 118 14.49 10.83 15.72
CA ALA A 118 14.15 11.65 16.88
C ALA A 118 14.81 11.12 18.17
N VAL A 119 14.78 9.80 18.40
CA VAL A 119 15.43 9.16 19.54
C VAL A 119 16.94 9.41 19.53
N PHE A 120 17.61 9.24 18.39
CA PHE A 120 19.06 9.52 18.28
C PHE A 120 19.40 10.97 18.64
N TYR A 121 18.64 11.95 18.13
CA TYR A 121 18.86 13.36 18.45
C TYR A 121 18.71 13.64 19.95
N HIS A 122 17.70 13.06 20.60
CA HIS A 122 17.49 13.21 22.04
C HIS A 122 18.63 12.60 22.86
N VAL A 123 19.14 11.42 22.49
CA VAL A 123 20.26 10.78 23.19
C VAL A 123 21.54 11.62 23.06
N ILE A 124 21.81 12.19 21.89
CA ILE A 124 22.98 13.08 21.68
C ILE A 124 22.86 14.35 22.53
N LEU A 125 21.66 14.95 22.60
CA LEU A 125 21.45 16.16 23.41
C LEU A 125 21.64 15.89 24.91
N ILE A 126 21.14 14.76 25.41
CA ILE A 126 21.27 14.37 26.82
C ILE A 126 22.74 14.08 27.16
N THR A 127 23.45 13.33 26.31
CA THR A 127 24.86 12.98 26.54
C THR A 127 25.76 14.22 26.53
N THR A 128 25.54 15.15 25.60
CA THR A 128 26.27 16.43 25.54
C THR A 128 26.00 17.30 26.76
N ALA A 129 24.74 17.43 27.20
CA ALA A 129 24.39 18.17 28.42
C ALA A 129 25.03 17.56 29.68
N LEU A 130 24.99 16.24 29.83
CA LEU A 130 25.65 15.52 30.94
C LEU A 130 27.16 15.72 30.93
N PHE A 131 27.79 15.71 29.75
CA PHE A 131 29.22 15.96 29.61
C PHE A 131 29.58 17.37 30.05
N LEU A 132 28.83 18.39 29.60
CA LEU A 132 29.03 19.78 30.00
C LEU A 132 28.81 20.00 31.50
N TYR A 133 27.78 19.39 32.07
CA TYR A 133 27.52 19.41 33.52
C TYR A 133 28.68 18.79 34.31
N CYS A 134 29.16 17.62 33.90
CA CYS A 134 30.30 16.95 34.51
C CYS A 134 31.56 17.82 34.46
N GLN A 135 31.82 18.46 33.32
CA GLN A 135 32.97 19.37 33.15
C GLN A 135 32.87 20.58 34.08
N ALA A 136 31.70 21.21 34.19
CA ALA A 136 31.47 22.36 35.07
C ALA A 136 31.70 22.00 36.56
N LYS A 137 31.16 20.85 36.99
CA LYS A 137 31.34 20.35 38.36
C LYS A 137 32.80 19.99 38.66
N ARG A 138 33.53 19.41 37.69
CA ARG A 138 34.97 19.14 37.81
C ARG A 138 35.79 20.43 37.93
N LYS A 139 35.43 21.49 37.19
CA LYS A 139 36.08 22.80 37.31
C LYS A 139 35.84 23.44 38.68
N GLN A 140 34.62 23.38 39.22
CA GLN A 140 34.32 23.89 40.56
C GLN A 140 35.08 23.16 41.67
N ARG A 141 35.24 21.82 41.57
CA ARG A 141 36.04 21.05 42.53
C ARG A 141 37.55 21.32 42.49
N ARG A 142 38.08 21.94 41.43
CA ARG A 142 39.51 22.30 41.32
C ARG A 142 39.83 23.68 41.91
N GLN A 143 38.83 24.45 42.34
CA GLN A 143 38.99 25.79 42.92
C GLN A 143 38.66 25.85 44.42
N LEU A 144 38.40 24.70 45.06
CA LEU A 144 38.29 24.52 46.51
C LEU A 144 39.51 23.74 47.01
#